data_AF-A0AAD5KIM3-F1
#
_entry.id   AF-A0AAD5KIM3-F1
#
_cell.length_a   1.000
_cell.length_b   1.000
_cell.length_c   1.000
_cell.angle_alpha   90.00
_cell.angle_beta   90.00
_cell.angle_gamma   90.00
#
_symmetry.space_group_name_H-M   'P 1'
#
loop_
_entity.id
_entity.type
_entity.pdbx_description
1 polymer ?
#
loop_
_entity_poly.entity_id
_entity_poly.type
_entity_poly.pdbx_seq_one_letter_code
_entity_poly.pdbx_strand_id
1 'polypeptide(L)'
;MRPFSPLSRKPLLAIAFVAIFYILYNVASHPRVTKTMQPTAYYNNYDEQVCLPQRQLKMNPPRTKAKAAFVILVRNKEQEDIAETIVNLEDKFNKNFRYPYVFLNNEPFTEEFKHAMQRASPGADMQFGLVPVQHWGYPSFVNQSYAKDCRDQMEADQVFYGGMESYHHMCRYQSGFFFRHPLLDKYDYYWRVEPGVKFFCDITYDPFLYMQKYGKKYGFVVTLLELRDTIPTLWETVLQYARSRHINVDKPGQLFPYFRDESTGDYNLCHFWSNFEIASLDLWRSPQYRDFFNYLDSTGKFFYERWGDAPVHSIAAGLFLDTNEIHYFEDIGYQHDLYRHCPSKESGLGCRCECPEGTTKDSIDHDQNWDTCLPRWRQWVKKSEADRKKALSWKYSW
;
A
#
# COMPACT_ATOMS: atom_id res chain seq x y z
N MET A 1 0.26 30.73 85.21
CA MET A 1 0.75 30.95 83.84
C MET A 1 1.52 29.72 83.39
N ARG A 2 0.99 28.94 82.44
CA ARG A 2 1.74 27.99 81.61
C ARG A 2 1.46 28.36 80.15
N PRO A 3 2.48 28.46 79.28
CA PRO A 3 2.29 28.98 77.94
C PRO A 3 1.60 27.90 77.09
N PHE A 4 0.54 28.30 76.37
CA PHE A 4 -0.05 27.44 75.36
C PHE A 4 1.01 27.11 74.31
N SER A 5 1.41 25.84 74.24
CA SER A 5 2.26 25.33 73.17
C SER A 5 1.56 25.57 71.83
N PRO A 6 2.23 26.12 70.80
CA PRO A 6 1.61 26.32 69.51
C PRO A 6 1.22 24.94 68.97
N LEU A 7 -0.08 24.73 68.69
CA LEU A 7 -0.56 23.51 68.04
C LEU A 7 0.34 23.25 66.84
N SER A 8 1.01 22.08 66.84
CA SER A 8 1.81 21.60 65.73
C SER A 8 0.99 21.76 64.46
N ARG A 9 1.48 22.54 63.48
CA ARG A 9 0.79 22.77 62.20
C ARG A 9 0.80 21.54 61.28
N LYS A 10 1.52 20.47 61.68
CA LYS A 10 1.70 19.24 60.88
C LYS A 10 0.41 18.46 60.58
N PRO A 11 -0.53 18.25 61.52
CA PRO A 11 -1.80 17.57 61.22
C PRO A 11 -2.71 18.43 60.34
N LEU A 12 -2.71 19.76 60.54
CA LEU A 12 -3.45 20.69 59.67
C LEU A 12 -2.91 20.70 58.23
N LEU A 13 -1.58 20.65 58.06
CA LEU A 13 -0.94 20.52 56.76
C LEU A 13 -1.23 19.17 56.11
N ALA A 14 -1.24 18.07 56.87
CA ALA A 14 -1.60 16.75 56.35
C ALA A 14 -3.06 16.68 55.89
N ILE A 15 -3.98 17.24 56.68
CA ILE A 15 -5.40 17.33 56.31
C ILE A 15 -5.58 18.20 55.05
N ALA A 16 -4.90 19.35 54.98
CA ALA A 16 -4.92 20.20 53.80
C ALA A 16 -4.35 19.49 52.57
N PHE A 17 -3.26 18.73 52.72
CA PHE A 17 -2.65 17.98 51.63
C PHE A 17 -3.56 16.85 51.13
N VAL A 18 -4.20 16.10 52.03
CA VAL A 18 -5.17 15.05 51.67
C VAL A 18 -6.40 15.67 51.00
N ALA A 19 -6.91 16.80 51.49
CA ALA A 19 -8.03 17.51 50.88
C ALA A 19 -7.67 18.03 49.49
N ILE A 20 -6.50 18.65 49.31
CA ILE A 20 -6.02 19.13 48.01
C ILE A 20 -5.81 17.94 47.06
N PHE A 21 -5.21 16.85 47.52
CA PHE A 21 -5.00 15.66 46.71
C PHE A 21 -6.33 15.02 46.30
N TYR A 22 -7.31 14.96 47.21
CA TYR A 22 -8.66 14.45 46.92
C TYR A 22 -9.39 15.36 45.92
N ILE A 23 -9.28 16.68 46.04
CA ILE A 23 -9.86 17.64 45.09
C ILE A 23 -9.17 17.51 43.73
N LEU A 24 -7.84 17.49 43.68
CA LEU A 24 -7.07 17.32 42.44
C LEU A 24 -7.36 15.96 41.79
N TYR A 25 -7.47 14.89 42.58
CA TYR A 25 -7.83 13.57 42.09
C TYR A 25 -9.25 13.56 41.52
N ASN A 26 -10.24 14.14 42.22
CA ASN A 26 -11.63 14.22 41.73
C ASN A 26 -11.78 15.15 40.53
N VAL A 27 -11.01 16.24 40.47
CA VAL A 27 -10.94 17.13 39.30
C VAL A 27 -10.30 16.39 38.13
N ALA A 28 -9.18 15.70 38.32
CA ALA A 28 -8.49 14.95 37.26
C ALA A 28 -9.30 13.73 36.77
N SER A 29 -10.02 13.03 37.67
CA SER A 29 -10.88 11.89 37.35
C SER A 29 -12.30 12.29 36.97
N HIS A 30 -12.64 13.58 37.00
CA HIS A 30 -13.96 14.06 36.60
C HIS A 30 -14.17 13.78 35.10
N PRO A 31 -15.32 13.23 34.67
CA PRO A 31 -15.57 12.86 33.26
C PRO A 31 -15.45 14.01 32.25
N ARG A 32 -15.54 15.26 32.72
CA ARG A 32 -15.33 16.47 31.90
C ARG A 32 -13.85 16.84 31.72
N VAL A 33 -12.99 16.51 32.69
CA VAL A 33 -11.55 16.83 32.68
C VAL A 33 -10.74 15.72 31.99
N THR A 34 -11.09 14.45 32.21
CA THR A 34 -10.60 13.33 31.38
C THR A 34 -11.02 13.46 29.91
N LYS A 35 -12.12 14.19 29.62
CA LYS A 35 -12.52 14.56 28.26
C LYS A 35 -11.70 15.70 27.64
N THR A 36 -10.91 16.44 28.40
CA THR A 36 -10.23 17.67 27.90
C THR A 36 -8.71 17.56 27.73
N MET A 37 -8.12 16.38 27.95
CA MET A 37 -6.72 16.09 27.56
C MET A 37 -6.55 14.71 26.90
N GLN A 38 -7.55 14.28 26.14
CA GLN A 38 -7.37 13.20 25.18
C GLN A 38 -7.15 13.86 23.81
N PRO A 39 -6.07 13.56 23.08
CA PRO A 39 -6.06 13.83 21.65
C PRO A 39 -7.30 13.12 21.10
N THR A 40 -8.28 13.88 20.62
CA THR A 40 -9.45 13.31 19.95
C THR A 40 -8.94 12.63 18.69
N ALA A 41 -8.61 11.35 18.81
CA ALA A 41 -8.36 10.48 17.70
C ALA A 41 -9.69 10.33 16.96
N TYR A 42 -9.86 11.13 15.91
CA TYR A 42 -10.62 10.79 14.71
C TYR A 42 -12.04 10.21 14.90
N TYR A 43 -12.81 10.60 15.92
CA TYR A 43 -14.11 10.00 16.30
C TYR A 43 -14.00 8.67 17.05
N ASN A 44 -14.52 8.63 18.28
CA ASN A 44 -14.49 7.46 19.16
C ASN A 44 -15.19 6.20 18.60
N ASN A 45 -16.00 6.34 17.54
CA ASN A 45 -16.77 5.27 16.90
C ASN A 45 -16.60 5.31 15.36
N TYR A 46 -15.37 5.23 14.87
CA TYR A 46 -15.11 5.03 13.44
C TYR A 46 -15.36 3.55 13.09
N ASP A 47 -16.62 3.15 12.95
CA ASP A 47 -16.93 1.96 12.17
C ASP A 47 -16.72 2.33 10.70
N GLU A 48 -15.85 1.60 10.02
CA GLU A 48 -15.36 1.80 8.64
C GLU A 48 -16.48 1.82 7.57
N GLN A 49 -17.73 1.64 7.98
CA GLN A 49 -18.89 1.47 7.10
C GLN A 49 -19.71 2.75 6.87
N VAL A 50 -19.35 3.90 7.45
CA VAL A 50 -20.16 5.12 7.27
C VAL A 50 -19.66 5.94 6.09
N CYS A 51 -20.47 5.98 5.04
CA CYS A 51 -20.34 6.89 3.90
C CYS A 51 -20.52 8.35 4.35
N LEU A 52 -19.43 9.05 4.69
CA LEU A 52 -19.52 10.40 5.23
C LEU A 52 -19.93 11.43 4.15
N PRO A 53 -20.87 12.34 4.46
CA PRO A 53 -21.16 13.47 3.59
C PRO A 53 -19.97 14.44 3.50
N GLN A 54 -19.75 15.03 2.32
CA GLN A 54 -18.65 15.99 2.11
C GLN A 54 -18.69 17.17 3.11
N ARG A 55 -19.88 17.65 3.49
CA ARG A 55 -20.04 18.72 4.49
C ARG A 55 -19.42 18.33 5.83
N GLN A 56 -19.54 17.07 6.23
CA GLN A 56 -19.00 16.58 7.49
C GLN A 56 -17.47 16.53 7.46
N LEU A 57 -16.88 16.08 6.35
CA LEU A 57 -15.42 16.10 6.12
C LEU A 57 -14.87 17.53 6.14
N LYS A 58 -15.58 18.48 5.52
CA LYS A 58 -15.18 19.90 5.52
C LYS A 58 -15.31 20.56 6.90
N MET A 59 -16.37 20.26 7.65
CA MET A 59 -16.57 20.81 8.99
C MET A 59 -15.61 20.22 10.02
N ASN A 60 -15.16 18.98 9.79
CA ASN A 60 -14.29 18.25 10.71
C ASN A 60 -13.14 17.62 9.92
N PRO A 61 -12.22 18.44 9.38
CA PRO A 61 -11.07 17.89 8.66
C PRO A 61 -10.19 17.06 9.61
N PRO A 62 -9.44 16.08 9.09
CA PRO A 62 -8.49 15.31 9.90
C PRO A 62 -7.53 16.23 10.65
N ARG A 63 -7.40 16.04 11.98
CA ARG A 63 -6.47 16.83 12.82
C ARG A 63 -5.01 16.44 12.62
N THR A 64 -4.79 15.22 12.15
CA THR A 64 -3.49 14.62 11.88
C THR A 64 -3.50 14.08 10.46
N LYS A 65 -2.31 13.99 9.89
CA LYS A 65 -2.11 13.48 8.54
C LYS A 65 -0.96 12.49 8.55
N ALA A 66 -1.10 11.38 7.83
CA ALA A 66 0.03 10.48 7.65
C ALA A 66 1.14 11.19 6.86
N LYS A 67 2.39 10.81 7.05
CA LYS A 67 3.46 11.21 6.13
C LYS A 67 3.32 10.35 4.87
N ALA A 68 2.54 10.81 3.91
CA ALA A 68 2.26 10.06 2.70
C ALA A 68 2.17 10.95 1.46
N ALA A 69 2.29 10.34 0.29
CA ALA A 69 2.14 10.97 -1.01
C ALA A 69 1.58 10.01 -2.04
N PHE A 70 0.95 10.53 -3.09
CA PHE A 70 0.78 9.79 -4.32
C PHE A 70 2.11 9.72 -5.05
N VAL A 71 2.43 8.56 -5.61
CA VAL A 71 3.66 8.33 -6.38
C VAL A 71 3.27 7.86 -7.76
N ILE A 72 3.68 8.63 -8.77
CA ILE A 72 3.26 8.47 -10.16
C ILE A 72 4.52 8.40 -11.03
N LEU A 73 4.79 7.26 -11.64
CA LEU A 73 5.83 7.12 -12.66
C LEU A 73 5.15 7.29 -14.03
N VAL A 74 5.46 8.35 -14.76
CA VAL A 74 4.70 8.70 -15.98
C VAL A 74 5.57 9.45 -16.97
N ARG A 75 5.33 9.24 -18.27
CA ARG A 75 6.04 9.93 -19.35
C ARG A 75 5.29 11.18 -19.77
N ASN A 76 6.01 12.14 -20.36
CA ASN A 76 5.41 13.37 -20.89
C ASN A 76 4.25 13.11 -21.89
N LYS A 77 4.33 12.03 -22.67
CA LYS A 77 3.31 11.67 -23.67
C LYS A 77 2.00 11.13 -23.09
N GLU A 78 1.98 10.77 -21.81
CA GLU A 78 0.80 10.25 -21.09
C GLU A 78 0.07 11.39 -20.33
N GLN A 79 0.35 12.65 -20.68
CA GLN A 79 -0.15 13.85 -20.01
C GLN A 79 -1.67 13.89 -19.89
N GLU A 80 -2.39 13.54 -20.96
CA GLU A 80 -3.86 13.57 -20.98
C GLU A 80 -4.43 12.53 -20.01
N ASP A 81 -3.98 11.27 -20.15
CA ASP A 81 -4.44 10.15 -19.33
C ASP A 81 -4.21 10.38 -17.83
N ILE A 82 -3.03 10.87 -17.43
CA ILE A 82 -2.75 11.15 -16.02
C ILE A 82 -3.50 12.38 -15.50
N ALA A 83 -3.74 13.40 -16.35
CA ALA A 83 -4.56 14.54 -15.96
C ALA A 83 -6.00 14.12 -15.64
N GLU A 84 -6.60 13.27 -16.47
CA GLU A 84 -7.93 12.71 -16.24
C GLU A 84 -7.98 11.89 -14.94
N THR A 85 -6.99 11.03 -14.71
CA THR A 85 -6.84 10.27 -13.46
C THR A 85 -6.76 11.20 -12.24
N ILE A 86 -5.98 12.28 -12.29
CA ILE A 86 -5.87 13.23 -11.17
C ILE A 86 -7.19 13.92 -10.88
N VAL A 87 -7.91 14.38 -11.91
CA VAL A 87 -9.23 14.99 -11.73
C VAL A 87 -10.21 14.03 -11.07
N ASN A 88 -10.23 12.77 -11.53
CA ASN A 88 -11.08 11.73 -10.95
C ASN A 88 -10.67 11.38 -9.49
N LEU A 89 -9.38 11.26 -9.21
CA LEU A 89 -8.87 11.00 -7.85
C LEU A 89 -9.13 12.17 -6.89
N GLU A 90 -9.01 13.41 -7.35
CA GLU A 90 -9.42 14.60 -6.59
C GLU A 90 -10.90 14.56 -6.28
N ASP A 91 -11.74 14.22 -7.27
CA ASP A 91 -13.18 14.10 -7.06
C ASP A 91 -13.55 13.03 -6.04
N LYS A 92 -12.99 11.83 -6.16
CA LYS A 92 -13.34 10.70 -5.31
C LYS A 92 -12.69 10.75 -3.93
N PHE A 93 -11.52 11.39 -3.78
CA PHE A 93 -10.76 11.36 -2.53
C PHE A 93 -10.08 12.69 -2.19
N ASN A 94 -9.10 13.10 -3.02
CA ASN A 94 -8.03 13.95 -2.54
C ASN A 94 -8.46 15.42 -2.29
N LYS A 95 -9.59 15.87 -2.85
CA LYS A 95 -10.13 17.21 -2.56
C LYS A 95 -10.41 17.43 -1.07
N ASN A 96 -10.64 16.34 -0.33
CA ASN A 96 -10.95 16.34 1.10
C ASN A 96 -9.71 16.17 1.99
N PHE A 97 -8.65 15.48 1.53
CA PHE A 97 -7.49 15.08 2.36
C PHE A 97 -6.16 15.75 1.96
N ARG A 98 -6.06 16.23 0.70
CA ARG A 98 -5.01 17.11 0.17
C ARG A 98 -3.60 16.54 0.25
N TYR A 99 -3.41 15.22 0.08
CA TYR A 99 -2.08 14.60 0.02
C TYR A 99 -1.29 15.09 -1.20
N PRO A 100 0.04 15.24 -1.09
CA PRO A 100 0.90 15.71 -2.17
C PRO A 100 1.08 14.65 -3.26
N TYR A 101 1.42 15.10 -4.46
CA TYR A 101 1.78 14.25 -5.60
C TYR A 101 3.28 14.30 -5.87
N VAL A 102 3.89 13.13 -6.07
CA VAL A 102 5.28 12.98 -6.50
C VAL A 102 5.28 12.30 -7.87
N PHE A 103 5.58 13.09 -8.91
CA PHE A 103 5.74 12.63 -10.27
C PHE A 103 7.20 12.27 -10.52
N LEU A 104 7.45 11.09 -11.08
CA LEU A 104 8.76 10.59 -11.46
C LEU A 104 8.74 10.25 -12.95
N ASN A 105 9.84 10.53 -13.64
CA ASN A 105 10.01 10.20 -15.06
C ASN A 105 11.48 9.91 -15.35
N ASN A 106 11.77 9.01 -16.29
CA ASN A 106 13.12 8.76 -16.77
C ASN A 106 13.65 9.86 -17.72
N GLU A 107 12.79 10.81 -18.09
CA GLU A 107 13.13 12.03 -18.81
C GLU A 107 12.69 13.28 -18.02
N PRO A 108 13.30 14.46 -18.25
CA PRO A 108 12.82 15.70 -17.66
C PRO A 108 11.36 15.98 -18.04
N PHE A 109 10.53 16.36 -17.06
CA PHE A 109 9.18 16.81 -17.33
C PHE A 109 9.17 18.15 -18.06
N THR A 110 8.34 18.27 -19.09
CA THR A 110 8.13 19.54 -19.80
C THR A 110 7.35 20.53 -18.94
N GLU A 111 7.47 21.83 -19.21
CA GLU A 111 6.65 22.83 -18.53
C GLU A 111 5.17 22.69 -18.87
N GLU A 112 4.85 22.23 -20.08
CA GLU A 112 3.49 21.92 -20.49
C GLU A 112 2.87 20.83 -19.60
N PHE A 113 3.62 19.75 -19.34
CA PHE A 113 3.20 18.68 -18.44
C PHE A 113 2.93 19.19 -17.03
N LYS A 114 3.88 19.94 -16.45
CA LYS A 114 3.73 20.51 -15.09
C LYS A 114 2.51 21.44 -15.00
N HIS A 115 2.29 22.28 -16.01
CA HIS A 115 1.11 23.14 -16.07
C HIS A 115 -0.19 22.35 -16.21
N ALA A 116 -0.21 21.27 -17.00
CA ALA A 116 -1.37 20.40 -17.12
C ALA A 116 -1.74 19.76 -15.76
N MET A 117 -0.75 19.24 -15.02
CA MET A 117 -0.98 18.66 -13.69
C MET A 117 -1.52 19.69 -12.69
N GLN A 118 -0.94 20.90 -12.68
CA GLN A 118 -1.43 22.01 -11.85
C GLN A 118 -2.87 22.43 -12.20
N ARG A 119 -3.27 22.34 -13.46
CA ARG A 119 -4.68 22.57 -13.87
C ARG A 119 -5.60 21.43 -13.43
N ALA A 120 -5.12 20.18 -13.44
CA ALA A 120 -5.88 19.01 -13.04
C ALA A 120 -6.19 18.98 -11.53
N SER A 121 -5.26 19.46 -10.68
CA SER A 121 -5.50 19.67 -9.25
C SER A 121 -4.98 21.03 -8.78
N PRO A 122 -5.78 22.10 -8.92
CA PRO A 122 -5.37 23.44 -8.55
C PRO A 122 -5.03 23.58 -7.05
N GLY A 123 -3.81 24.04 -6.78
CA GLY A 123 -3.32 24.28 -5.43
C GLY A 123 -2.82 23.02 -4.69
N ALA A 124 -2.72 21.88 -5.37
CA ALA A 124 -2.06 20.71 -4.80
C ALA A 124 -0.53 20.90 -4.74
N ASP A 125 0.07 20.36 -3.68
CA ASP A 125 1.53 20.23 -3.57
C ASP A 125 2.00 19.13 -4.54
N MET A 126 2.79 19.51 -5.54
CA MET A 126 3.28 18.62 -6.60
C MET A 126 4.79 18.75 -6.71
N GLN A 127 5.47 17.60 -6.68
CA GLN A 127 6.91 17.51 -6.85
C GLN A 127 7.21 16.70 -8.11
N PHE A 128 8.16 17.16 -8.92
CA PHE A 128 8.54 16.53 -10.20
C PHE A 128 10.01 16.11 -10.12
N GLY A 129 10.28 14.80 -10.20
CA GLY A 129 11.59 14.21 -10.06
C GLY A 129 12.05 13.50 -11.33
N LEU A 130 13.32 13.68 -11.68
CA LEU A 130 14.00 12.88 -12.70
C LEU A 130 14.56 11.61 -12.05
N VAL A 131 14.23 10.45 -12.60
CA VAL A 131 14.80 9.18 -12.16
C VAL A 131 16.31 9.19 -12.40
N PRO A 132 17.14 8.89 -11.37
CA PRO A 132 18.58 8.78 -11.56
C PRO A 132 18.93 7.75 -12.62
N VAL A 133 19.87 8.07 -13.51
CA VAL A 133 20.28 7.19 -14.62
C VAL A 133 20.74 5.82 -14.11
N GLN A 134 21.41 5.74 -12.95
CA GLN A 134 21.79 4.45 -12.36
C GLN A 134 20.61 3.54 -11.96
N HIS A 135 19.41 4.09 -11.81
CA HIS A 135 18.20 3.34 -11.50
C HIS A 135 17.37 3.00 -12.75
N TRP A 136 17.71 3.59 -13.91
CA TRP A 136 17.01 3.42 -15.19
C TRP A 136 18.01 3.12 -16.32
N GLY A 137 18.50 1.88 -16.33
CA GLY A 137 19.48 1.41 -17.31
C GLY A 137 19.95 0.00 -16.97
N TYR A 138 20.86 -0.54 -17.79
CA TYR A 138 21.49 -1.83 -17.53
C TYR A 138 22.56 -1.70 -16.44
N PRO A 139 22.51 -2.54 -15.39
CA PRO A 139 23.63 -2.66 -14.47
C PRO A 139 24.82 -3.33 -15.17
N SER A 140 26.03 -3.10 -14.68
CA SER A 140 27.27 -3.50 -15.37
C SER A 140 27.45 -5.01 -15.57
N PHE A 141 26.75 -5.83 -14.78
CA PHE A 141 26.80 -7.30 -14.88
C PHE A 141 25.82 -7.85 -15.94
N VAL A 142 24.94 -7.03 -16.50
CA VAL A 142 24.00 -7.47 -17.55
C VAL A 142 24.66 -7.37 -18.91
N ASN A 143 24.70 -8.50 -19.62
CA ASN A 143 25.13 -8.54 -21.02
C ASN A 143 24.00 -8.00 -21.90
N GLN A 144 24.18 -6.78 -22.42
CA GLN A 144 23.15 -6.09 -23.20
C GLN A 144 22.84 -6.78 -24.53
N SER A 145 23.83 -7.43 -25.16
CA SER A 145 23.60 -8.20 -26.39
C SER A 145 22.73 -9.41 -26.10
N TYR A 146 23.04 -10.16 -25.04
CA TYR A 146 22.21 -11.30 -24.64
C TYR A 146 20.81 -10.86 -24.18
N ALA A 147 20.70 -9.75 -23.44
CA ALA A 147 19.40 -9.18 -23.08
C ALA A 147 18.58 -8.78 -24.32
N LYS A 148 19.22 -8.29 -25.38
CA LYS A 148 18.55 -8.03 -26.66
C LYS A 148 18.06 -9.33 -27.30
N ASP A 149 18.91 -10.35 -27.37
CA ASP A 149 18.53 -11.66 -27.93
C ASP A 149 17.33 -12.27 -27.17
N CYS A 150 17.31 -12.16 -25.84
CA CYS A 150 16.18 -12.59 -25.02
C CYS A 150 14.89 -11.81 -25.35
N ARG A 151 14.96 -10.49 -25.54
CA ARG A 151 13.80 -9.68 -25.94
C ARG A 151 13.28 -10.04 -27.32
N ASP A 152 14.19 -10.21 -28.29
CA ASP A 152 13.84 -10.61 -29.66
C ASP A 152 13.13 -11.98 -29.65
N GLN A 153 13.60 -12.92 -28.81
CA GLN A 153 12.97 -14.22 -28.63
C GLN A 153 11.59 -14.10 -27.95
N MET A 154 11.48 -13.34 -26.87
CA MET A 154 10.21 -13.10 -26.18
C MET A 154 9.16 -12.42 -27.09
N GLU A 155 9.59 -11.52 -27.98
CA GLU A 155 8.72 -10.92 -29.00
C GLU A 155 8.24 -11.96 -30.02
N ALA A 156 9.14 -12.83 -30.49
CA ALA A 156 8.79 -13.94 -31.38
C ALA A 156 7.81 -14.93 -30.73
N ASP A 157 7.97 -15.19 -29.44
CA ASP A 157 7.10 -16.06 -28.63
C ASP A 157 5.81 -15.35 -28.16
N GLN A 158 5.62 -14.09 -28.55
CA GLN A 158 4.45 -13.26 -28.19
C GLN A 158 4.26 -13.07 -26.68
N VAL A 159 5.35 -13.10 -25.91
CA VAL A 159 5.34 -12.78 -24.47
C VAL A 159 4.95 -11.32 -24.30
N PHE A 160 3.90 -11.07 -23.52
CA PHE A 160 3.35 -9.73 -23.34
C PHE A 160 4.42 -8.74 -22.82
N TYR A 161 4.65 -7.67 -23.59
CA TYR A 161 5.73 -6.69 -23.42
C TYR A 161 7.17 -7.23 -23.39
N GLY A 162 7.39 -8.50 -23.72
CA GLY A 162 8.72 -9.12 -23.67
C GLY A 162 9.75 -8.51 -24.65
N GLY A 163 9.29 -7.95 -25.78
CA GLY A 163 10.16 -7.19 -26.69
C GLY A 163 10.49 -5.76 -26.23
N MET A 164 9.77 -5.23 -25.24
CA MET A 164 9.79 -3.79 -24.93
C MET A 164 10.84 -3.44 -23.86
N GLU A 165 12.04 -3.06 -24.29
CA GLU A 165 13.16 -2.69 -23.41
C GLU A 165 12.82 -1.70 -22.28
N SER A 166 12.08 -0.63 -22.59
CA SER A 166 11.66 0.35 -21.57
C SER A 166 10.77 -0.25 -20.48
N TYR A 167 10.01 -1.30 -20.81
CA TYR A 167 9.15 -1.99 -19.86
C TYR A 167 9.96 -2.80 -18.84
N HIS A 168 11.05 -3.46 -19.27
CA HIS A 168 11.99 -4.13 -18.36
C HIS A 168 12.64 -3.14 -17.38
N HIS A 169 13.05 -1.96 -17.86
CA HIS A 169 13.55 -0.89 -17.00
C HIS A 169 12.50 -0.40 -16.00
N MET A 170 11.24 -0.24 -16.43
CA MET A 170 10.13 0.15 -15.57
C MET A 170 9.89 -0.89 -14.45
N CYS A 171 9.77 -2.17 -14.79
CA CYS A 171 9.55 -3.23 -13.80
C CYS A 171 10.69 -3.31 -12.79
N ARG A 172 11.94 -3.19 -13.23
CA ARG A 172 13.10 -3.12 -12.34
C ARG A 172 13.06 -1.86 -11.45
N TYR A 173 12.69 -0.71 -12.01
CA TYR A 173 12.60 0.56 -11.27
C TYR A 173 11.55 0.51 -10.15
N GLN A 174 10.35 0.01 -10.46
CA GLN A 174 9.29 -0.18 -9.49
C GLN A 174 9.68 -1.23 -8.44
N SER A 175 10.36 -2.31 -8.84
CA SER A 175 10.84 -3.32 -7.88
C SER A 175 11.91 -2.79 -6.91
N GLY A 176 12.84 -1.97 -7.40
CA GLY A 176 14.11 -1.75 -6.67
C GLY A 176 14.37 -0.33 -6.15
N PHE A 177 13.73 0.67 -6.76
CA PHE A 177 14.33 2.01 -6.76
C PHE A 177 13.37 3.17 -6.48
N PHE A 178 12.08 3.11 -6.82
CA PHE A 178 11.20 4.27 -6.65
C PHE A 178 11.21 4.80 -5.21
N PHE A 179 11.15 3.90 -4.21
CA PHE A 179 11.15 4.20 -2.78
C PHE A 179 12.48 4.78 -2.25
N ARG A 180 13.52 4.79 -3.08
CA ARG A 180 14.85 5.39 -2.81
C ARG A 180 15.00 6.77 -3.43
N HIS A 181 14.00 7.26 -4.17
CA HIS A 181 14.07 8.58 -4.77
C HIS A 181 14.02 9.65 -3.65
N PRO A 182 14.89 10.68 -3.64
CA PRO A 182 14.99 11.64 -2.54
C PRO A 182 13.68 12.38 -2.19
N LEU A 183 12.80 12.57 -3.19
CA LEU A 183 11.48 13.16 -2.96
C LEU A 183 10.59 12.32 -2.02
N LEU A 184 10.89 11.03 -1.85
CA LEU A 184 10.16 10.13 -0.97
C LEU A 184 10.75 10.01 0.43
N ASP A 185 11.94 10.56 0.71
CA ASP A 185 12.64 10.38 2.00
C ASP A 185 11.84 10.86 3.21
N LYS A 186 10.95 11.85 3.01
CA LYS A 186 10.11 12.44 4.06
C LYS A 186 8.79 11.70 4.31
N TYR A 187 8.46 10.67 3.53
CA TYR A 187 7.20 9.93 3.63
C TYR A 187 7.41 8.53 4.23
N ASP A 188 6.38 8.06 4.93
CA ASP A 188 6.29 6.72 5.55
C ASP A 188 5.39 5.79 4.72
N TYR A 189 4.44 6.35 3.96
CA TYR A 189 3.51 5.62 3.08
C TYR A 189 3.48 6.24 1.68
N TYR A 190 3.12 5.44 0.69
CA TYR A 190 2.80 5.91 -0.66
C TYR A 190 1.51 5.29 -1.16
N TRP A 191 0.88 5.98 -2.10
CA TRP A 191 -0.17 5.42 -2.95
C TRP A 191 0.27 5.51 -4.41
N ARG A 192 0.53 4.37 -5.04
CA ARG A 192 0.84 4.30 -6.47
C ARG A 192 -0.41 4.59 -7.30
N VAL A 193 -0.26 5.52 -8.25
CA VAL A 193 -1.30 5.91 -9.20
C VAL A 193 -0.68 5.92 -10.60
N GLU A 194 -1.34 5.26 -11.55
CA GLU A 194 -0.91 5.17 -12.95
C GLU A 194 -1.81 6.05 -13.85
N PRO A 195 -1.36 6.45 -15.05
CA PRO A 195 -2.22 7.10 -16.04
C PRO A 195 -3.38 6.20 -16.48
N GLY A 196 -4.53 6.81 -16.79
CA GLY A 196 -5.67 6.10 -17.39
C GLY A 196 -6.55 5.31 -16.42
N VAL A 197 -6.25 5.37 -15.12
CA VAL A 197 -7.03 4.68 -14.09
C VAL A 197 -8.27 5.47 -13.69
N LYS A 198 -9.29 4.76 -13.20
CA LYS A 198 -10.57 5.34 -12.75
C LYS A 198 -10.96 4.82 -11.37
N PHE A 199 -11.36 5.72 -10.50
CA PHE A 199 -12.01 5.48 -9.21
C PHE A 199 -13.52 5.68 -9.37
N PHE A 200 -14.29 4.67 -8.94
CA PHE A 200 -15.75 4.67 -9.09
C PHE A 200 -16.48 5.07 -7.81
N CYS A 201 -15.87 4.91 -6.65
CA CYS A 201 -16.48 5.18 -5.35
C CYS A 201 -15.83 6.39 -4.69
N ASP A 202 -16.63 7.16 -3.95
CA ASP A 202 -16.08 8.17 -3.05
C ASP A 202 -15.32 7.50 -1.91
N ILE A 203 -14.16 8.04 -1.55
CA ILE A 203 -13.35 7.55 -0.44
C ILE A 203 -13.48 8.58 0.67
N THR A 204 -14.32 8.25 1.65
CA THR A 204 -14.78 9.21 2.67
C THR A 204 -13.98 9.13 3.98
N TYR A 205 -12.89 8.37 3.99
CA TYR A 205 -11.94 8.23 5.09
C TYR A 205 -10.51 8.42 4.56
N ASP A 206 -9.53 8.46 5.46
CA ASP A 206 -8.12 8.54 5.10
C ASP A 206 -7.48 7.13 5.10
N PRO A 207 -7.19 6.53 3.92
CA PRO A 207 -6.60 5.19 3.84
C PRO A 207 -5.21 5.11 4.46
N PHE A 208 -4.43 6.20 4.47
CA PHE A 208 -3.10 6.17 5.09
C PHE A 208 -3.21 6.12 6.61
N LEU A 209 -4.12 6.88 7.20
CA LEU A 209 -4.39 6.78 8.64
C LEU A 209 -5.00 5.43 9.02
N TYR A 210 -5.82 4.83 8.17
CA TYR A 210 -6.28 3.45 8.34
C TYR A 210 -5.09 2.49 8.44
N MET A 211 -4.18 2.56 7.47
CA MET A 211 -3.02 1.69 7.40
C MET A 211 -2.14 1.86 8.65
N GLN A 212 -1.93 3.10 9.11
CA GLN A 212 -1.21 3.39 10.35
C GLN A 212 -1.90 2.83 11.59
N LYS A 213 -3.20 3.10 11.74
CA LYS A 213 -4.00 2.72 12.92
C LYS A 213 -4.02 1.21 13.13
N TYR A 214 -4.14 0.44 12.05
CA TYR A 214 -4.28 -1.02 12.10
C TYR A 214 -2.99 -1.78 11.78
N GLY A 215 -1.85 -1.08 11.71
CA GLY A 215 -0.56 -1.70 11.46
C GLY A 215 -0.46 -2.41 10.11
N LYS A 216 -1.20 -1.92 9.10
CA LYS A 216 -1.13 -2.46 7.74
C LYS A 216 0.11 -1.95 7.03
N LYS A 217 0.71 -2.80 6.21
CA LYS A 217 1.96 -2.54 5.48
C LYS A 217 1.77 -2.55 3.97
N TYR A 218 0.80 -3.29 3.46
CA TYR A 218 0.52 -3.36 2.03
C TYR A 218 -0.98 -3.50 1.78
N GLY A 219 -1.50 -2.70 0.85
CA GLY A 219 -2.91 -2.65 0.52
C GLY A 219 -3.16 -2.66 -0.99
N PHE A 220 -4.15 -3.42 -1.42
CA PHE A 220 -4.47 -3.66 -2.84
C PHE A 220 -5.99 -3.65 -3.10
N VAL A 221 -6.35 -3.57 -4.38
CA VAL A 221 -7.75 -3.69 -4.87
C VAL A 221 -7.95 -4.82 -5.88
N VAL A 222 -6.92 -5.22 -6.63
CA VAL A 222 -7.01 -6.28 -7.64
C VAL A 222 -5.92 -7.33 -7.39
N THR A 223 -6.25 -8.60 -7.64
CA THR A 223 -5.31 -9.73 -7.61
C THR A 223 -5.42 -10.56 -8.87
N LEU A 224 -4.33 -10.84 -9.55
CA LEU A 224 -4.30 -11.51 -10.86
C LEU A 224 -3.39 -12.74 -10.85
N LEU A 225 -3.62 -13.65 -11.78
CA LEU A 225 -2.63 -14.64 -12.20
C LEU A 225 -1.59 -13.96 -13.09
N GLU A 226 -0.31 -14.17 -12.77
CA GLU A 226 0.79 -13.76 -13.64
C GLU A 226 0.91 -14.71 -14.85
N LEU A 227 1.38 -14.17 -15.97
CA LEU A 227 1.67 -14.94 -17.18
C LEU A 227 2.95 -15.76 -16.97
N ARG A 228 2.85 -17.08 -16.93
CA ARG A 228 3.96 -17.98 -16.60
C ARG A 228 5.22 -17.72 -17.47
N ASP A 229 5.04 -17.46 -18.76
CA ASP A 229 6.14 -17.27 -19.72
C ASP A 229 6.99 -16.03 -19.44
N THR A 230 6.48 -15.12 -18.61
CA THR A 230 7.22 -13.92 -18.23
C THR A 230 8.15 -14.11 -17.04
N ILE A 231 7.86 -15.11 -16.20
CA ILE A 231 8.55 -15.38 -14.93
C ILE A 231 8.95 -16.86 -14.76
N PRO A 232 9.45 -17.55 -15.82
CA PRO A 232 9.65 -19.00 -15.79
C PRO A 232 10.56 -19.48 -14.66
N THR A 233 11.49 -18.64 -14.19
CA THR A 233 12.42 -19.02 -13.11
C THR A 233 12.30 -18.19 -11.84
N LEU A 234 11.32 -17.29 -11.74
CA LEU A 234 11.19 -16.39 -10.58
C LEU A 234 10.97 -17.18 -9.28
N TRP A 235 10.02 -18.13 -9.27
CA TRP A 235 9.69 -18.89 -8.07
C TRP A 235 10.86 -19.71 -7.53
N GLU A 236 11.54 -20.47 -8.40
CA GLU A 236 12.71 -21.25 -8.00
C GLU A 236 13.83 -20.33 -7.49
N THR A 237 14.04 -19.17 -8.13
CA THR A 237 15.02 -18.19 -7.67
C THR A 237 14.68 -17.65 -6.27
N VAL A 238 13.39 -17.39 -5.99
CA VAL A 238 12.91 -16.96 -4.67
C VAL A 238 13.10 -18.06 -3.62
N LEU A 239 12.80 -19.32 -3.95
CA LEU A 239 13.02 -20.43 -3.04
C LEU A 239 14.51 -20.65 -2.74
N GLN A 240 15.38 -20.44 -3.72
CA GLN A 240 16.83 -20.46 -3.51
C GLN A 240 17.28 -19.31 -2.60
N TYR A 241 16.76 -18.10 -2.80
CA TYR A 241 16.99 -16.97 -1.90
C TYR A 241 16.61 -17.32 -0.46
N ALA A 242 15.36 -17.77 -0.25
CA ALA A 242 14.85 -18.11 1.08
C ALA A 242 15.70 -19.19 1.76
N ARG A 243 16.09 -20.25 1.02
CA ARG A 243 17.01 -21.29 1.51
C ARG A 243 18.37 -20.71 1.90
N SER A 244 18.95 -19.85 1.07
CA SER A 244 20.27 -19.25 1.29
C SER A 244 20.32 -18.27 2.48
N ARG A 245 19.17 -17.73 2.89
CA ARG A 245 19.03 -16.80 4.03
C ARG A 245 18.36 -17.44 5.23
N HIS A 246 18.10 -18.75 5.19
CA HIS A 246 17.40 -19.50 6.24
C HIS A 246 16.05 -18.88 6.62
N ILE A 247 15.32 -18.35 5.64
CA ILE A 247 13.97 -17.81 5.86
C ILE A 247 13.02 -18.99 6.05
N ASN A 248 12.35 -19.04 7.20
CA ASN A 248 11.23 -19.96 7.41
C ASN A 248 10.02 -19.42 6.65
N VAL A 249 9.67 -20.06 5.54
CA VAL A 249 8.56 -19.68 4.65
C VAL A 249 7.21 -20.29 5.04
N ASP A 250 7.21 -21.17 6.04
CA ASP A 250 6.04 -21.87 6.56
C ASP A 250 5.71 -21.44 7.99
N LYS A 251 6.17 -20.25 8.41
CA LYS A 251 5.90 -19.71 9.74
C LYS A 251 4.39 -19.45 9.88
N PRO A 252 3.73 -19.89 10.98
CA PRO A 252 2.32 -19.61 11.21
C PRO A 252 2.00 -18.11 11.17
N GLY A 253 0.99 -17.73 10.39
CA GLY A 253 0.56 -16.35 10.21
C GLY A 253 1.22 -15.62 9.04
N GLN A 254 2.35 -16.11 8.52
CA GLN A 254 3.07 -15.52 7.40
C GLN A 254 2.26 -15.65 6.09
N LEU A 255 2.42 -14.68 5.19
CA LEU A 255 1.70 -14.66 3.93
C LEU A 255 2.25 -15.66 2.89
N PHE A 256 3.55 -15.95 2.87
CA PHE A 256 4.21 -16.71 1.80
C PHE A 256 3.46 -17.98 1.31
N PRO A 257 2.90 -18.84 2.18
CA PRO A 257 2.23 -20.06 1.71
C PRO A 257 0.98 -19.79 0.86
N TYR A 258 0.41 -18.57 0.90
CA TYR A 258 -0.66 -18.13 -0.01
C TYR A 258 -0.27 -18.25 -1.49
N PHE A 259 1.00 -18.04 -1.81
CA PHE A 259 1.52 -18.04 -3.19
C PHE A 259 1.89 -19.44 -3.68
N ARG A 260 1.93 -20.44 -2.80
CA ARG A 260 2.29 -21.81 -3.16
C ARG A 260 1.05 -22.60 -3.56
N ASP A 261 1.14 -23.33 -4.66
CA ASP A 261 0.15 -24.35 -4.99
C ASP A 261 0.31 -25.54 -4.03
N GLU A 262 -0.75 -25.91 -3.32
CA GLU A 262 -0.68 -26.97 -2.29
C GLU A 262 -0.40 -28.36 -2.89
N SER A 263 -0.72 -28.58 -4.17
CA SER A 263 -0.57 -29.89 -4.82
C SER A 263 0.80 -30.09 -5.46
N THR A 264 1.39 -29.04 -6.04
CA THR A 264 2.66 -29.13 -6.77
C THR A 264 3.84 -28.53 -5.99
N GLY A 265 3.57 -27.64 -5.03
CA GLY A 265 4.61 -26.83 -4.37
C GLY A 265 5.17 -25.70 -5.25
N ASP A 266 4.70 -25.57 -6.49
CA ASP A 266 5.09 -24.50 -7.42
C ASP A 266 4.36 -23.18 -7.10
N TYR A 267 4.76 -22.10 -7.76
CA TYR A 267 4.05 -20.83 -7.70
C TYR A 267 2.66 -20.98 -8.32
N ASN A 268 1.64 -20.58 -7.57
CA ASN A 268 0.27 -20.60 -8.05
C ASN A 268 -0.09 -19.39 -8.94
N LEU A 269 0.92 -18.58 -9.28
CA LEU A 269 0.91 -17.39 -10.14
C LEU A 269 0.15 -16.18 -9.58
N CYS A 270 -0.49 -16.29 -8.41
CA CYS A 270 -1.23 -15.16 -7.84
C CYS A 270 -0.32 -14.03 -7.38
N HIS A 271 -0.69 -12.80 -7.72
CA HIS A 271 -0.04 -11.60 -7.21
C HIS A 271 -1.07 -10.48 -6.97
N PHE A 272 -0.70 -9.49 -6.16
CA PHE A 272 -1.42 -8.23 -6.02
C PHE A 272 -1.03 -7.32 -7.18
N TRP A 273 -2.01 -6.73 -7.87
CA TRP A 273 -1.75 -5.96 -9.07
C TRP A 273 -1.25 -4.55 -8.73
N SER A 274 0.04 -4.31 -8.98
CA SER A 274 0.81 -3.22 -8.37
C SER A 274 0.49 -1.81 -8.90
N ASN A 275 -0.30 -1.65 -9.96
CA ASN A 275 -0.71 -0.32 -10.42
C ASN A 275 -1.56 0.43 -9.38
N PHE A 276 -2.26 -0.30 -8.51
CA PHE A 276 -2.80 0.22 -7.26
C PHE A 276 -2.07 -0.42 -6.10
N GLU A 277 -1.36 0.40 -5.34
CA GLU A 277 -0.73 0.00 -4.08
C GLU A 277 -0.82 1.14 -3.08
N ILE A 278 -1.37 0.87 -1.90
CA ILE A 278 -1.19 1.73 -0.73
C ILE A 278 -0.31 0.97 0.24
N ALA A 279 0.94 1.38 0.41
CA ALA A 279 1.90 0.60 1.17
C ALA A 279 2.86 1.47 1.99
N SER A 280 3.40 0.85 3.04
CA SER A 280 4.43 1.45 3.88
C SER A 280 5.78 1.37 3.16
N LEU A 281 6.46 2.51 3.03
CA LEU A 281 7.79 2.58 2.44
C LEU A 281 8.84 1.82 3.28
N ASP A 282 8.57 1.59 4.57
CA ASP A 282 9.45 0.81 5.45
C ASP A 282 9.59 -0.65 4.98
N LEU A 283 8.54 -1.21 4.35
CA LEU A 283 8.61 -2.55 3.77
C LEU A 283 9.75 -2.61 2.75
N TRP A 284 9.78 -1.67 1.82
CA TRP A 284 10.75 -1.62 0.73
C TRP A 284 12.14 -1.13 1.17
N ARG A 285 12.18 -0.26 2.19
CA ARG A 285 13.43 0.26 2.76
C ARG A 285 14.10 -0.74 3.71
N SER A 286 13.37 -1.76 4.15
CA SER A 286 13.88 -2.77 5.07
C SER A 286 15.15 -3.43 4.53
N PRO A 287 16.12 -3.77 5.41
CA PRO A 287 17.30 -4.53 5.00
C PRO A 287 16.95 -5.85 4.29
N GLN A 288 15.86 -6.50 4.71
CA GLN A 288 15.37 -7.76 4.17
C GLN A 288 14.92 -7.59 2.71
N TYR A 289 14.06 -6.61 2.42
CA TYR A 289 13.62 -6.35 1.06
C TYR A 289 14.78 -5.92 0.16
N ARG A 290 15.69 -5.10 0.67
CA ARG A 290 16.85 -4.65 -0.10
C ARG A 290 17.79 -5.80 -0.45
N ASP A 291 18.04 -6.73 0.48
CA ASP A 291 18.82 -7.96 0.20
C ASP A 291 18.09 -8.86 -0.82
N PHE A 292 16.76 -9.03 -0.67
CA PHE A 292 15.94 -9.77 -1.63
C PHE A 292 16.01 -9.19 -3.04
N PHE A 293 15.74 -7.89 -3.19
CA PHE A 293 15.82 -7.23 -4.49
C PHE A 293 17.22 -7.34 -5.08
N ASN A 294 18.28 -7.11 -4.29
CA ASN A 294 19.65 -7.22 -4.79
C ASN A 294 19.98 -8.65 -5.26
N TYR A 295 19.47 -9.67 -4.57
CA TYR A 295 19.63 -11.06 -5.00
C TYR A 295 18.95 -11.30 -6.34
N LEU A 296 17.68 -10.88 -6.50
CA LEU A 296 16.96 -10.99 -7.77
C LEU A 296 17.65 -10.21 -8.89
N ASP A 297 18.04 -8.96 -8.63
CA ASP A 297 18.70 -8.08 -9.61
C ASP A 297 20.00 -8.69 -10.11
N SER A 298 20.79 -9.31 -9.22
CA SER A 298 22.07 -9.96 -9.57
C SER A 298 21.96 -11.09 -10.59
N THR A 299 20.76 -11.65 -10.79
CA THR A 299 20.53 -12.69 -11.79
C THR A 299 20.44 -12.14 -13.22
N GLY A 300 20.20 -10.83 -13.37
CA GLY A 300 19.93 -10.17 -14.66
C GLY A 300 18.56 -10.50 -15.26
N LYS A 301 17.71 -11.28 -14.57
CA LYS A 301 16.45 -11.80 -15.13
C LYS A 301 15.32 -10.77 -15.23
N PHE A 302 15.49 -9.58 -14.67
CA PHE A 302 14.67 -8.43 -15.09
C PHE A 302 14.85 -8.09 -16.58
N PHE A 303 15.95 -8.53 -17.22
CA PHE A 303 16.28 -8.26 -18.61
C PHE A 303 16.37 -9.53 -19.49
N TYR A 304 16.73 -10.67 -18.89
CA TYR A 304 16.77 -11.96 -19.61
C TYR A 304 15.42 -12.69 -19.61
N GLU A 305 14.54 -12.35 -18.66
CA GLU A 305 13.11 -12.67 -18.63
C GLU A 305 12.34 -11.35 -18.51
N ARG A 306 11.02 -11.40 -18.29
CA ARG A 306 10.15 -10.23 -18.08
C ARG A 306 9.65 -10.26 -16.64
N TRP A 307 10.51 -10.04 -15.65
CA TRP A 307 10.03 -10.02 -14.26
C TRP A 307 9.31 -8.71 -13.96
N GLY A 308 7.98 -8.79 -13.77
CA GLY A 308 7.16 -7.67 -13.34
C GLY A 308 7.39 -7.30 -11.87
N ASP A 309 7.21 -6.03 -11.52
CA ASP A 309 7.22 -5.58 -10.14
C ASP A 309 6.06 -6.14 -9.31
N ALA A 310 4.90 -6.38 -9.92
CA ALA A 310 3.73 -6.92 -9.24
C ALA A 310 3.96 -8.30 -8.58
N PRO A 311 4.47 -9.35 -9.29
CA PRO A 311 4.84 -10.59 -8.64
C PRO A 311 6.03 -10.44 -7.68
N VAL A 312 7.00 -9.56 -7.96
CA VAL A 312 8.16 -9.32 -7.07
C VAL A 312 7.72 -8.73 -5.72
N HIS A 313 6.91 -7.68 -5.73
CA HIS A 313 6.33 -7.05 -4.54
C HIS A 313 5.46 -8.04 -3.77
N SER A 314 4.62 -8.80 -4.46
CA SER A 314 3.71 -9.76 -3.85
C SER A 314 4.45 -10.87 -3.12
N ILE A 315 5.45 -11.48 -3.77
CA ILE A 315 6.26 -12.53 -3.17
C ILE A 315 7.11 -11.99 -2.01
N ALA A 316 7.64 -10.77 -2.12
CA ALA A 316 8.36 -10.12 -1.05
C ALA A 316 7.47 -9.84 0.18
N ALA A 317 6.24 -9.35 -0.05
CA ALA A 317 5.23 -9.26 1.00
C ALA A 317 4.94 -10.64 1.62
N GLY A 318 4.89 -11.69 0.79
CA GLY A 318 4.82 -13.08 1.23
C GLY A 318 5.92 -13.45 2.22
N LEU A 319 7.18 -13.19 1.85
CA LEU A 319 8.35 -13.52 2.64
C LEU A 319 8.46 -12.71 3.93
N PHE A 320 8.04 -11.45 3.93
CA PHE A 320 8.40 -10.51 5.00
C PHE A 320 7.24 -10.00 5.85
N LEU A 321 6.00 -10.28 5.47
CA LEU A 321 4.80 -9.85 6.20
C LEU A 321 3.95 -11.02 6.68
N ASP A 322 3.26 -10.78 7.79
CA ASP A 322 2.15 -11.62 8.21
C ASP A 322 0.88 -11.28 7.41
N THR A 323 -0.02 -12.25 7.24
CA THR A 323 -1.27 -12.10 6.46
C THR A 323 -2.13 -10.93 6.97
N ASN A 324 -2.11 -10.64 8.28
CA ASN A 324 -2.87 -9.55 8.88
C ASN A 324 -2.26 -8.15 8.63
N GLU A 325 -1.05 -8.04 8.11
CA GLU A 325 -0.43 -6.78 7.70
C GLU A 325 -0.84 -6.38 6.27
N ILE A 326 -1.49 -7.30 5.53
CA ILE A 326 -2.09 -7.04 4.23
C ILE A 326 -3.53 -6.55 4.39
N HIS A 327 -3.96 -5.65 3.51
CA HIS A 327 -5.34 -5.17 3.46
C HIS A 327 -5.89 -5.21 2.03
N TYR A 328 -7.09 -5.74 1.88
CA TYR A 328 -7.86 -5.68 0.65
C TYR A 328 -8.87 -4.55 0.77
N PHE A 329 -8.69 -3.49 -0.02
CA PHE A 329 -9.58 -2.34 -0.06
C PHE A 329 -10.82 -2.64 -0.91
N GLU A 330 -11.68 -3.54 -0.42
CA GLU A 330 -12.92 -3.95 -1.11
C GLU A 330 -13.89 -2.78 -1.36
N ASP A 331 -13.74 -1.68 -0.64
CA ASP A 331 -14.56 -0.47 -0.71
C ASP A 331 -14.11 0.54 -1.77
N ILE A 332 -12.91 0.37 -2.35
CA ILE A 332 -12.34 1.29 -3.35
C ILE A 332 -12.59 0.74 -4.74
N GLY A 333 -13.70 1.13 -5.37
CA GLY A 333 -13.96 0.81 -6.78
C GLY A 333 -12.91 1.42 -7.70
N TYR A 334 -12.25 0.58 -8.51
CA TYR A 334 -11.05 0.93 -9.26
C TYR A 334 -11.00 0.19 -10.61
N GLN A 335 -10.48 0.84 -11.65
CA GLN A 335 -10.17 0.22 -12.94
C GLN A 335 -8.84 0.73 -13.49
N HIS A 336 -8.07 -0.19 -14.06
CA HIS A 336 -6.90 0.07 -14.90
C HIS A 336 -7.03 -0.77 -16.17
N ASP A 337 -6.81 -0.18 -17.34
CA ASP A 337 -7.15 -0.77 -18.64
C ASP A 337 -8.57 -1.35 -18.65
N LEU A 338 -8.70 -2.65 -18.89
CA LEU A 338 -9.97 -3.36 -18.91
C LEU A 338 -10.38 -3.89 -17.53
N TYR A 339 -9.44 -4.11 -16.60
CA TYR A 339 -9.74 -4.80 -15.35
C TYR A 339 -10.29 -3.85 -14.30
N ARG A 340 -11.51 -4.16 -13.87
CA ARG A 340 -12.24 -3.40 -12.86
C ARG A 340 -12.50 -4.24 -11.63
N HIS A 341 -12.22 -3.67 -10.47
CA HIS A 341 -12.78 -4.06 -9.18
C HIS A 341 -13.90 -3.09 -8.79
N CYS A 342 -15.02 -3.60 -8.30
CA CYS A 342 -16.09 -2.79 -7.74
C CYS A 342 -16.70 -3.46 -6.50
N PRO A 343 -16.96 -2.70 -5.42
CA PRO A 343 -17.59 -3.25 -4.23
C PRO A 343 -18.93 -3.91 -4.56
N SER A 344 -19.14 -5.13 -4.06
CA SER A 344 -20.41 -5.84 -4.26
C SER A 344 -21.53 -5.20 -3.46
N LYS A 345 -22.78 -5.22 -3.97
CA LYS A 345 -23.94 -4.70 -3.22
C LYS A 345 -24.13 -5.45 -1.90
N GLU A 346 -23.82 -6.75 -1.88
CA GLU A 346 -23.91 -7.64 -0.72
C GLU A 346 -22.90 -7.31 0.37
N SER A 347 -21.71 -6.79 0.00
CA SER A 347 -20.71 -6.37 0.97
C SER A 347 -21.19 -5.21 1.84
N GLY A 348 -22.10 -4.37 1.30
CA GLY A 348 -22.46 -3.09 1.91
C GLY A 348 -21.28 -2.11 2.02
N LEU A 349 -20.15 -2.42 1.39
CA LEU A 349 -18.95 -1.60 1.34
C LEU A 349 -19.00 -0.69 0.12
N GLY A 350 -18.26 0.42 0.18
CA GLY A 350 -18.24 1.44 -0.88
C GLY A 350 -19.24 2.58 -0.65
N CYS A 351 -18.87 3.76 -1.12
CA CYS A 351 -19.60 4.99 -0.87
C CYS A 351 -19.92 5.67 -2.20
N ARG A 352 -21.21 5.88 -2.51
CA ARG A 352 -21.67 6.58 -3.73
C ARG A 352 -20.93 6.10 -4.99
N CYS A 353 -20.89 4.78 -5.18
CA CYS A 353 -20.18 4.15 -6.28
C CYS A 353 -20.92 4.29 -7.61
N GLU A 354 -20.17 4.66 -8.65
CA GLU A 354 -20.61 4.79 -10.05
C GLU A 354 -19.97 3.68 -10.89
N CYS A 355 -20.07 2.44 -10.41
CA CYS A 355 -19.52 1.27 -11.06
C CYS A 355 -20.30 0.91 -12.35
N PRO A 356 -19.63 0.64 -13.48
CA PRO A 356 -20.31 0.09 -14.65
C PRO A 356 -20.90 -1.30 -14.33
N GLU A 357 -22.05 -1.60 -14.93
CA GLU A 357 -22.75 -2.87 -14.71
C GLU A 357 -22.21 -3.97 -15.64
N GLY A 358 -21.93 -5.15 -15.08
CA GLY A 358 -21.48 -6.32 -15.82
C GLY A 358 -20.10 -6.15 -16.49
N THR A 359 -19.80 -7.08 -17.40
CA THR A 359 -18.58 -7.08 -18.21
C THR A 359 -18.89 -6.57 -19.62
N THR A 360 -18.09 -5.61 -20.09
CA THR A 360 -18.12 -5.08 -21.45
C THR A 360 -16.73 -5.19 -22.08
N LYS A 361 -16.62 -4.84 -23.37
CA LYS A 361 -15.33 -4.79 -24.08
C LYS A 361 -14.35 -3.76 -23.51
N ASP A 362 -14.84 -2.75 -22.77
CA ASP A 362 -14.06 -1.62 -22.25
C ASP A 362 -13.93 -1.68 -20.71
N SER A 363 -14.57 -2.66 -20.06
CA SER A 363 -14.57 -2.82 -18.60
C SER A 363 -15.02 -4.23 -18.20
N ILE A 364 -14.07 -5.05 -17.77
CA ILE A 364 -14.25 -6.43 -17.31
C ILE A 364 -14.39 -6.41 -15.79
N ASP A 365 -15.47 -7.01 -15.28
CA ASP A 365 -15.61 -7.32 -13.85
C ASP A 365 -14.58 -8.37 -13.46
N HIS A 366 -13.44 -7.91 -12.98
CA HIS A 366 -12.29 -8.75 -12.73
C HIS A 366 -12.47 -9.60 -11.47
N ASP A 367 -13.30 -9.20 -10.52
CA ASP A 367 -13.58 -9.99 -9.32
C ASP A 367 -14.23 -11.35 -9.64
N GLN A 368 -14.85 -11.47 -10.82
CA GLN A 368 -15.49 -12.68 -11.35
C GLN A 368 -14.75 -13.28 -12.55
N ASN A 369 -13.61 -12.71 -12.97
CA ASN A 369 -12.89 -13.20 -14.14
C ASN A 369 -12.06 -14.46 -13.81
N TRP A 370 -11.75 -15.28 -14.82
CA TRP A 370 -11.09 -16.58 -14.61
C TRP A 370 -9.65 -16.47 -14.06
N ASP A 371 -8.98 -15.37 -14.34
CA ASP A 371 -7.60 -15.07 -13.93
C ASP A 371 -7.51 -14.30 -12.61
N THR A 372 -8.64 -14.14 -11.90
CA THR A 372 -8.66 -13.51 -10.58
C THR A 372 -8.20 -14.43 -9.47
N CYS A 373 -7.42 -13.88 -8.55
CA CYS A 373 -7.01 -14.57 -7.33
C CYS A 373 -7.87 -14.24 -6.11
N LEU A 374 -8.91 -13.42 -6.27
CA LEU A 374 -9.70 -12.91 -5.15
C LEU A 374 -10.43 -14.03 -4.35
N PRO A 375 -11.04 -15.07 -4.98
CA PRO A 375 -11.61 -16.18 -4.23
C PRO A 375 -10.56 -16.93 -3.40
N ARG A 376 -9.36 -17.14 -3.94
CA ARG A 376 -8.24 -17.77 -3.24
C ARG A 376 -7.79 -16.90 -2.07
N TRP A 377 -7.68 -15.59 -2.26
CA TRP A 377 -7.37 -14.62 -1.20
C TRP A 377 -8.38 -14.70 -0.04
N ARG A 378 -9.68 -14.65 -0.35
CA ARG A 378 -10.75 -14.72 0.66
C ARG A 378 -10.73 -16.03 1.44
N GLN A 379 -10.45 -17.15 0.78
CA GLN A 379 -10.28 -18.44 1.45
C GLN A 379 -9.03 -18.45 2.35
N TRP A 380 -7.92 -17.92 1.86
CA TRP A 380 -6.67 -17.82 2.62
C TRP A 380 -6.82 -17.00 3.90
N VAL A 381 -7.44 -15.82 3.82
CA VAL A 381 -7.67 -14.97 5.01
C VAL A 381 -8.49 -15.72 6.07
N LYS A 382 -9.57 -16.40 5.68
CA LYS A 382 -10.38 -17.23 6.61
C LYS A 382 -9.56 -18.33 7.26
N LYS A 383 -8.74 -19.05 6.48
CA LYS A 383 -7.84 -20.12 6.96
C LYS A 383 -6.81 -19.55 7.94
N SER A 384 -6.10 -18.50 7.55
CA SER A 384 -5.07 -17.84 8.37
C SER A 384 -5.62 -17.31 9.69
N GLU A 385 -6.82 -16.72 9.69
CA GLU A 385 -7.47 -16.26 10.92
C GLU A 385 -7.84 -17.41 11.86
N ALA A 386 -8.37 -18.51 11.31
CA ALA A 386 -8.70 -19.70 12.09
C ALA A 386 -7.45 -20.33 12.72
N ASP A 387 -6.36 -20.43 11.96
CA ASP A 387 -5.10 -21.00 12.44
C ASP A 387 -4.45 -20.12 13.50
N ARG A 388 -4.51 -18.79 13.35
CA ARG A 388 -4.06 -17.85 14.39
C ARG A 388 -4.87 -17.97 15.68
N LYS A 389 -6.20 -18.07 15.59
CA LYS A 389 -7.07 -18.27 16.77
C LYS A 389 -6.75 -19.57 17.50
N LYS A 390 -6.51 -20.66 16.77
CA LYS A 390 -6.05 -21.94 17.35
C LYS A 390 -4.68 -21.81 18.01
N ALA A 391 -3.71 -21.19 17.36
CA ALA A 391 -2.37 -21.01 17.95
C ALA A 391 -2.40 -20.19 19.26
N LEU A 392 -3.29 -19.18 19.34
CA LEU A 392 -3.50 -18.40 20.56
C LEU A 392 -4.18 -19.21 21.67
N SER A 393 -5.22 -19.99 21.38
CA SER A 393 -5.91 -20.79 22.41
C SER A 393 -4.98 -21.83 23.05
N TRP A 394 -4.09 -22.43 22.27
CA TRP A 394 -3.09 -23.37 22.79
C TRP A 394 -2.06 -22.72 23.71
N LYS A 395 -1.72 -21.44 23.51
CA LYS A 395 -0.78 -20.70 24.37
C LYS A 395 -1.35 -20.34 25.75
N TYR A 396 -2.68 -20.28 25.90
CA TYR A 396 -3.35 -19.94 27.16
C TYR A 396 -3.95 -21.16 27.89
N SER A 397 -3.69 -22.37 27.38
CA SER A 397 -4.23 -23.62 27.92
C SER A 397 -3.21 -24.40 28.78
N TRP A 398 -2.10 -23.77 29.19
CA TRP A 398 -1.04 -24.37 30.01
C TRP A 398 -0.73 -23.51 31.23
#